data_AF-A0AAI8G6G2-F1
#
_entry.id   AF-A0AAI8G6G2-F1
#
_cell.length_a   1.000
_cell.length_b   1.000
_cell.length_c   1.000
_cell.angle_alpha   90.00
_cell.angle_beta   90.00
_cell.angle_gamma   90.00
#
_symmetry.space_group_name_H-M   'P 1'
#
loop_
_entity.id
_entity.type
_entity.pdbx_description
1 polymer ?
#
loop_
_entity_poly.entity_id
_entity_poly.type
_entity_poly.pdbx_seq_one_letter_code
_entity_poly.pdbx_strand_id
1 'polypeptide(L)'
;MKYYWKDITDERKQWKALELTVEGLTPPTMQLLSGSNWKMKLVCEDKPVMWGLISRDFCDIGLVRTFEEESRLIKNINSQEVEKRKELSTEERLKSWSRYFAEEMVSSDKHFFYDSIWLFEGYKDFASPPNYGTTVAVEDDFDAFTYASWDRELLYSRQVVEYSGRLKWWRKKAIEGTLPPIFAWHIPSLGGYWIIDGNYRLRAAILEKKEIPVVLAYSGEYKEAIMNPDYQRGILHSLAKSEGKPVSPQTAASMNQHLAQAFDDRPYFQQKTVARVKIKSNEEWLSEVTEYLERIDYPEREKYIKQLQDEL
;
A
#
# COMPACT_ATOMS: atom_id res chain seq x y z
N MET A 1 -19.00 0.44 -14.32
CA MET A 1 -18.01 -0.48 -13.75
C MET A 1 -18.61 -1.86 -13.50
N LYS A 2 -18.01 -2.91 -14.06
CA LYS A 2 -18.26 -4.31 -13.73
C LYS A 2 -17.11 -4.79 -12.85
N TYR A 3 -17.39 -5.65 -11.89
CA TYR A 3 -16.37 -6.22 -11.04
C TYR A 3 -16.76 -7.62 -10.58
N TYR A 4 -15.75 -8.44 -10.31
CA TYR A 4 -15.90 -9.75 -9.70
C TYR A 4 -14.70 -10.01 -8.80
N TRP A 5 -14.88 -10.84 -7.78
CA TRP A 5 -13.81 -11.19 -6.87
C TRP A 5 -13.73 -12.69 -6.63
N LYS A 6 -12.54 -13.14 -6.21
CA LYS A 6 -12.31 -14.48 -5.69
C LYS A 6 -11.32 -14.42 -4.53
N ASP A 7 -11.43 -15.40 -3.64
CA ASP A 7 -10.46 -15.56 -2.56
C ASP A 7 -9.20 -16.27 -3.10
N ILE A 8 -8.03 -15.80 -2.71
CA ILE A 8 -6.75 -16.45 -2.94
C ILE A 8 -6.30 -17.10 -1.65
N THR A 9 -5.94 -18.38 -1.71
CA THR A 9 -5.38 -19.14 -0.58
C THR A 9 -3.96 -19.56 -0.87
N ASP A 10 -3.17 -19.77 0.18
CA ASP A 10 -1.85 -20.37 0.08
C ASP A 10 -1.91 -21.91 -0.06
N GLU A 11 -0.74 -22.56 -0.08
CA GLU A 11 -0.60 -24.01 -0.19
C GLU A 11 -1.16 -24.78 1.01
N ARG A 12 -1.34 -24.09 2.16
CA ARG A 12 -1.94 -24.62 3.38
C ARG A 12 -3.46 -24.36 3.44
N LYS A 13 -4.05 -23.82 2.36
CA LYS A 13 -5.46 -23.40 2.26
C LYS A 13 -5.83 -22.27 3.21
N GLN A 14 -4.86 -21.49 3.69
CA GLN A 14 -5.12 -20.28 4.46
C GLN A 14 -5.37 -19.13 3.51
N TRP A 15 -6.37 -18.30 3.80
CA TRP A 15 -6.66 -17.10 3.02
C TRP A 15 -5.47 -16.14 3.03
N LYS A 16 -5.07 -15.69 1.85
CA LYS A 16 -3.95 -14.77 1.64
C LYS A 16 -4.44 -13.40 1.16
N ALA A 17 -5.38 -13.40 0.22
CA ALA A 17 -5.82 -12.18 -0.43
C ALA A 17 -7.23 -12.29 -1.02
N LEU A 18 -7.83 -11.14 -1.27
CA LEU A 18 -8.98 -11.01 -2.17
C LEU A 18 -8.46 -10.52 -3.53
N GLU A 19 -8.68 -11.28 -4.60
CA GLU A 19 -8.46 -10.81 -5.96
C GLU A 19 -9.76 -10.18 -6.46
N LEU A 20 -9.68 -8.91 -6.87
CA LEU A 20 -10.75 -8.14 -7.46
C LEU A 20 -10.37 -7.83 -8.91
N THR A 21 -11.19 -8.25 -9.87
CA THR A 21 -11.05 -7.78 -11.24
C THR A 21 -12.05 -6.66 -11.51
N VAL A 22 -11.56 -5.57 -12.09
CA VAL A 22 -12.34 -4.38 -12.41
C VAL A 22 -12.30 -4.15 -13.91
N GLU A 23 -13.48 -3.99 -14.52
CA GLU A 23 -13.65 -3.75 -15.96
C GLU A 23 -14.68 -2.63 -16.23
N GLY A 24 -14.51 -1.90 -17.34
CA GLY A 24 -15.51 -0.96 -17.85
C GLY A 24 -15.59 0.32 -17.01
N LEU A 25 -14.51 1.09 -17.10
CA LEU A 25 -14.15 2.20 -16.22
C LEU A 25 -15.16 3.35 -16.18
N THR A 26 -15.48 3.76 -14.95
CA THR A 26 -15.61 5.18 -14.61
C THR A 26 -14.20 5.74 -14.32
N PRO A 27 -13.93 7.02 -14.63
CA PRO A 27 -12.67 7.64 -14.25
C PRO A 27 -12.47 7.55 -12.72
N PRO A 28 -11.33 7.06 -12.22
CA PRO A 28 -11.11 6.93 -10.79
C PRO A 28 -11.19 8.29 -10.11
N THR A 29 -11.83 8.34 -8.95
CA THR A 29 -11.86 9.54 -8.12
C THR A 29 -10.45 9.92 -7.70
N MET A 30 -9.62 8.98 -7.27
CA MET A 30 -8.23 9.24 -6.92
C MET A 30 -7.29 8.71 -8.00
N GLN A 31 -6.43 9.57 -8.54
CA GLN A 31 -5.57 9.25 -9.69
C GLN A 31 -4.12 9.64 -9.45
N LEU A 32 -3.20 8.77 -9.83
CA LEU A 32 -1.78 9.10 -9.94
C LEU A 32 -1.52 9.77 -11.29
N LEU A 33 -0.88 10.92 -11.25
CA LEU A 33 -0.42 11.66 -12.41
C LEU A 33 1.10 11.63 -12.44
N SER A 34 1.66 11.52 -13.64
CA SER A 34 3.11 11.55 -13.88
C SER A 34 3.49 12.65 -14.87
N GLY A 35 4.77 13.03 -14.83
CA GLY A 35 5.40 13.97 -15.74
C GLY A 35 6.84 13.59 -16.05
N SER A 36 7.53 14.41 -16.85
CA SER A 36 8.98 14.31 -17.02
C SER A 36 9.72 14.49 -15.68
N ASN A 37 11.02 14.18 -15.67
CA ASN A 37 11.92 14.44 -14.53
C ASN A 37 11.41 13.86 -13.21
N TRP A 38 10.85 12.65 -13.26
CA TRP A 38 10.43 11.87 -12.10
C TRP A 38 9.38 12.54 -11.19
N LYS A 39 8.70 13.57 -11.70
CA LYS A 39 7.58 14.21 -11.00
C LYS A 39 6.37 13.30 -10.99
N MET A 40 5.68 13.33 -9.86
CA MET A 40 4.36 12.75 -9.71
C MET A 40 3.45 13.69 -8.93
N LYS A 41 2.14 13.45 -9.08
CA LYS A 41 1.09 14.15 -8.36
C LYS A 41 -0.05 13.17 -8.14
N LEU A 42 -0.46 12.99 -6.89
CA LEU A 42 -1.67 12.25 -6.57
C LEU A 42 -2.81 13.26 -6.41
N VAL A 43 -3.91 13.03 -7.12
CA VAL A 43 -5.11 13.87 -7.05
C VAL A 43 -6.31 13.06 -6.56
N CYS A 44 -7.21 13.71 -5.84
CA CYS A 44 -8.55 13.22 -5.60
C CYS A 44 -9.53 14.20 -6.25
N GLU A 45 -10.28 13.70 -7.22
CA GLU A 45 -10.99 14.47 -8.24
C GLU A 45 -9.99 15.39 -8.95
N ASP A 46 -10.11 16.70 -8.77
CA ASP A 46 -9.17 17.69 -9.31
C ASP A 46 -8.29 18.32 -8.23
N LYS A 47 -8.40 17.87 -6.96
CA LYS A 47 -7.64 18.42 -5.84
C LYS A 47 -6.35 17.63 -5.61
N PRO A 48 -5.18 18.29 -5.58
CA PRO A 48 -3.92 17.64 -5.20
C PRO A 48 -3.98 17.14 -3.75
N VAL A 49 -3.68 15.85 -3.56
CA VAL A 49 -3.51 15.25 -2.22
C VAL A 49 -2.03 15.11 -1.84
N MET A 50 -1.17 15.00 -2.85
CA MET A 50 0.28 14.96 -2.70
C MET A 50 0.97 15.32 -4.02
N TRP A 51 2.10 16.02 -3.93
CA TRP A 51 3.11 16.10 -4.99
C TRP A 51 4.36 15.34 -4.57
N GLY A 52 5.02 14.71 -5.54
CA GLY A 52 6.24 13.94 -5.30
C GLY A 52 7.28 14.15 -6.37
N LEU A 53 8.55 14.13 -5.97
CA LEU A 53 9.70 14.17 -6.85
C LEU A 53 10.73 13.14 -6.37
N ILE A 54 11.06 12.18 -7.22
CA ILE A 54 12.17 11.25 -6.94
C ILE A 54 13.46 12.02 -7.20
N SER A 55 14.39 11.97 -6.24
CA SER A 55 15.70 12.62 -6.38
C SER A 55 16.52 12.02 -7.51
N ARG A 56 17.46 12.81 -8.06
CA ARG A 56 18.31 12.39 -9.19
C ARG A 56 19.26 11.24 -8.85
N ASP A 57 19.63 11.08 -7.58
CA ASP A 57 20.45 9.95 -7.13
C ASP A 57 19.61 8.70 -6.81
N PHE A 58 18.28 8.81 -6.90
CA PHE A 58 17.29 7.78 -6.62
C PHE A 58 17.33 7.25 -5.18
N CYS A 59 17.90 8.00 -4.23
CA CYS A 59 17.99 7.56 -2.84
C CYS A 59 16.71 7.84 -2.05
N ASP A 60 15.97 8.89 -2.41
CA ASP A 60 14.86 9.43 -1.64
C ASP A 60 13.78 10.05 -2.53
N ILE A 61 12.64 10.34 -1.92
CA ILE A 61 11.47 10.86 -2.60
C ILE A 61 10.96 12.05 -1.79
N GLY A 62 11.14 13.26 -2.32
CA GLY A 62 10.59 14.47 -1.72
C GLY A 62 9.09 14.53 -1.94
N LEU A 63 8.32 14.61 -0.84
CA LEU A 63 6.87 14.64 -0.86
C LEU A 63 6.34 15.94 -0.24
N VAL A 64 5.33 16.53 -0.90
CA VAL A 64 4.50 17.60 -0.35
C VAL A 64 3.09 17.04 -0.20
N ARG A 65 2.65 16.82 1.03
CA ARG A 65 1.31 16.31 1.40
C ARG A 65 0.37 17.47 1.68
N THR A 66 -0.85 17.39 1.15
CA THR A 66 -1.84 18.44 1.39
C THR A 66 -2.78 18.18 2.55
N PHE A 67 -2.86 16.91 2.97
CA PHE A 67 -3.83 16.42 3.94
C PHE A 67 -5.29 16.83 3.63
N GLU A 68 -5.63 16.99 2.36
CA GLU A 68 -6.95 17.39 1.87
C GLU A 68 -8.09 16.59 2.53
N GLU A 69 -8.98 17.26 3.25
CA GLU A 69 -10.00 16.63 4.08
C GLU A 69 -11.05 15.87 3.26
N GLU A 70 -11.32 16.35 2.05
CA GLU A 70 -12.32 15.79 1.12
C GLU A 70 -11.79 14.59 0.32
N SER A 71 -10.51 14.23 0.46
CA SER A 71 -9.87 13.12 -0.25
C SER A 71 -10.34 11.70 0.17
N ARG A 72 -11.42 11.61 0.96
CA ARG A 72 -11.91 10.34 1.51
C ARG A 72 -12.66 9.53 0.47
N LEU A 73 -12.17 8.32 0.24
CA LEU A 73 -12.81 7.35 -0.65
C LEU A 73 -13.77 6.39 0.07
N ILE A 74 -13.59 6.24 1.39
CA ILE A 74 -14.33 5.25 2.20
C ILE A 74 -15.01 6.00 3.34
N LYS A 75 -16.27 5.63 3.63
CA LYS A 75 -16.98 6.18 4.80
C LYS A 75 -16.24 5.83 6.11
N ASN A 76 -16.48 6.65 7.11
CA ASN A 76 -15.97 6.38 8.45
C ASN A 76 -16.51 5.05 8.97
N ILE A 77 -15.61 4.10 9.27
CA ILE A 77 -15.96 2.87 9.98
C ILE A 77 -16.59 3.22 11.33
N ASN A 78 -17.78 2.69 11.57
CA ASN A 78 -18.57 2.91 12.78
C ASN A 78 -18.58 1.66 13.69
N SER A 79 -19.18 1.78 14.87
CA SER A 79 -19.25 0.68 15.83
C SER A 79 -19.96 -0.57 15.28
N GLN A 80 -21.01 -0.42 14.45
CA GLN A 80 -21.74 -1.56 13.91
C GLN A 80 -20.83 -2.43 13.02
N GLU A 81 -20.00 -1.81 12.18
CA GLU A 81 -19.06 -2.54 11.32
C GLU A 81 -17.96 -3.25 12.11
N VAL A 82 -17.54 -2.67 13.24
CA VAL A 82 -16.59 -3.31 14.16
C VAL A 82 -17.22 -4.52 14.85
N GLU A 83 -18.39 -4.34 15.47
CA GLU A 83 -19.04 -5.40 16.24
C GLU A 83 -19.44 -6.60 15.35
N LYS A 84 -19.86 -6.37 14.09
CA LYS A 84 -20.13 -7.43 13.10
C LYS A 84 -18.95 -8.39 12.88
N ARG A 85 -17.72 -7.94 13.11
CA ARG A 85 -16.48 -8.67 12.78
C ARG A 85 -15.62 -9.01 14.00
N LYS A 86 -16.08 -8.62 15.19
CA LYS A 86 -15.32 -8.72 16.43
C LYS A 86 -15.05 -10.17 16.85
N GLU A 87 -16.04 -11.04 16.65
CA GLU A 87 -15.98 -12.46 17.05
C GLU A 87 -15.40 -13.36 15.94
N LEU A 88 -15.07 -12.81 14.77
CA LEU A 88 -14.45 -13.56 13.68
C LEU A 88 -13.00 -13.91 14.01
N SER A 89 -12.54 -15.07 13.52
CA SER A 89 -11.12 -15.41 13.53
C SER A 89 -10.30 -14.34 12.77
N THR A 90 -8.99 -14.25 13.02
CA THR A 90 -8.12 -13.26 12.35
C THR A 90 -8.23 -13.34 10.83
N GLU A 91 -8.25 -14.56 10.28
CA GLU A 91 -8.35 -14.81 8.85
C GLU A 91 -9.70 -14.36 8.28
N GLU A 92 -10.81 -14.79 8.88
CA GLU A 92 -12.16 -14.40 8.45
C GLU A 92 -12.40 -12.89 8.60
N ARG A 93 -11.79 -12.28 9.62
CA ARG A 93 -11.84 -10.85 9.86
C ARG A 93 -11.14 -10.08 8.75
N LEU A 94 -9.92 -10.46 8.36
CA LEU A 94 -9.18 -9.85 7.25
C LEU A 94 -9.93 -10.01 5.93
N LYS A 95 -10.46 -11.21 5.67
CA LYS A 95 -11.29 -11.51 4.50
C LYS A 95 -12.55 -10.62 4.45
N SER A 96 -13.25 -10.50 5.57
CA SER A 96 -14.46 -9.68 5.69
C SER A 96 -14.18 -8.18 5.52
N TRP A 97 -13.07 -7.68 6.05
CA TRP A 97 -12.65 -6.29 5.86
C TRP A 97 -12.19 -5.99 4.42
N SER A 98 -11.48 -6.93 3.79
CA SER A 98 -11.04 -6.78 2.40
C SER A 98 -12.24 -6.61 1.46
N ARG A 99 -13.30 -7.40 1.68
CA ARG A 99 -14.58 -7.25 0.96
C ARG A 99 -15.26 -5.93 1.27
N TYR A 100 -15.32 -5.53 2.54
CA TYR A 100 -15.88 -4.24 2.94
C TYR A 100 -15.19 -3.07 2.20
N PHE A 101 -13.87 -3.04 2.12
CA PHE A 101 -13.15 -1.96 1.42
C PHE A 101 -13.43 -1.96 -0.08
N ALA A 102 -13.40 -3.12 -0.73
CA ALA A 102 -13.72 -3.25 -2.14
C ALA A 102 -15.16 -2.79 -2.42
N GLU A 103 -16.13 -3.31 -1.68
CA GLU A 103 -17.56 -2.98 -1.83
C GLU A 103 -17.84 -1.50 -1.56
N GLU A 104 -17.23 -0.90 -0.53
CA GLU A 104 -17.47 0.50 -0.21
C GLU A 104 -16.98 1.44 -1.32
N MET A 105 -15.79 1.19 -1.88
CA MET A 105 -15.27 2.00 -2.98
C MET A 105 -16.07 1.83 -4.26
N VAL A 106 -16.53 0.61 -4.55
CA VAL A 106 -17.34 0.34 -5.73
C VAL A 106 -18.75 0.93 -5.59
N SER A 107 -19.42 0.73 -4.46
CA SER A 107 -20.79 1.18 -4.25
C SER A 107 -20.93 2.69 -4.12
N SER A 108 -19.91 3.37 -3.61
CA SER A 108 -19.88 4.85 -3.53
C SER A 108 -19.40 5.53 -4.81
N ASP A 109 -18.92 4.77 -5.80
CA ASP A 109 -18.20 5.28 -6.98
C ASP A 109 -17.03 6.21 -6.61
N LYS A 110 -16.43 5.98 -5.42
CA LYS A 110 -15.25 6.67 -4.92
C LYS A 110 -14.08 5.70 -4.81
N HIS A 111 -13.25 5.64 -5.85
CA HIS A 111 -12.19 4.64 -5.96
C HIS A 111 -10.89 5.17 -6.57
N PHE A 112 -9.82 4.39 -6.43
CA PHE A 112 -8.55 4.54 -7.15
C PHE A 112 -8.34 3.44 -8.20
N PHE A 113 -9.36 2.62 -8.46
CA PHE A 113 -9.26 1.52 -9.41
C PHE A 113 -9.11 1.97 -10.86
N TYR A 114 -8.28 1.24 -11.58
CA TYR A 114 -8.21 1.24 -13.04
C TYR A 114 -8.46 -0.19 -13.56
N ASP A 115 -8.68 -0.33 -14.88
CA ASP A 115 -8.98 -1.62 -15.52
C ASP A 115 -7.78 -2.55 -15.36
N SER A 116 -7.91 -3.48 -14.42
CA SER A 116 -6.81 -4.31 -13.92
C SER A 116 -7.33 -5.36 -12.95
N ILE A 117 -6.45 -6.30 -12.65
CA ILE A 117 -6.56 -7.13 -11.46
C ILE A 117 -5.99 -6.34 -10.27
N TRP A 118 -6.69 -6.42 -9.14
CA TRP A 118 -6.33 -5.86 -7.86
C TRP A 118 -6.24 -6.97 -6.82
N LEU A 119 -5.13 -7.07 -6.10
CA LEU A 119 -4.96 -7.94 -4.95
C LEU A 119 -5.04 -7.13 -3.67
N PHE A 120 -5.91 -7.56 -2.76
CA PHE A 120 -6.06 -7.03 -1.42
C PHE A 120 -5.44 -8.06 -0.49
N GLU A 121 -4.15 -7.92 -0.21
CA GLU A 121 -3.44 -8.85 0.66
C GLU A 121 -3.62 -8.42 2.12
N GLY A 122 -4.09 -9.34 2.96
CA GLY A 122 -4.34 -9.07 4.37
C GLY A 122 -3.25 -9.63 5.27
N TYR A 123 -2.78 -8.81 6.20
CA TYR A 123 -1.73 -9.16 7.16
C TYR A 123 -2.24 -8.92 8.58
N LYS A 124 -1.97 -9.87 9.48
CA LYS A 124 -2.35 -9.78 10.91
C LYS A 124 -1.68 -8.60 11.62
N ASP A 125 -0.48 -8.26 11.18
CA ASP A 125 0.32 -7.13 11.63
C ASP A 125 1.22 -6.67 10.48
N PHE A 126 1.74 -5.46 10.61
CA PHE A 126 2.58 -4.84 9.60
C PHE A 126 4.05 -5.32 9.62
N ALA A 127 4.46 -6.11 10.62
CA ALA A 127 5.77 -6.75 10.66
C ALA A 127 5.80 -8.06 9.84
N SER A 128 4.63 -8.56 9.42
CA SER A 128 4.45 -9.81 8.67
C SER A 128 4.52 -9.75 7.12
N PRO A 129 4.67 -8.61 6.40
CA PRO A 129 4.86 -8.63 4.95
C PRO A 129 6.13 -9.37 4.52
N PRO A 130 6.14 -10.06 3.36
CA PRO A 130 7.21 -10.99 2.99
C PRO A 130 8.52 -10.34 2.51
N ASN A 131 8.64 -9.02 2.45
CA ASN A 131 9.83 -8.34 1.91
C ASN A 131 10.34 -7.24 2.84
N TYR A 132 11.63 -7.35 3.18
CA TYR A 132 12.50 -6.45 3.96
C TYR A 132 11.98 -5.03 4.23
N GLY A 133 12.12 -4.60 5.49
CA GLY A 133 12.29 -3.19 5.85
C GLY A 133 11.03 -2.37 6.11
N THR A 134 9.84 -2.96 6.07
CA THR A 134 8.59 -2.19 6.21
C THR A 134 8.47 -1.53 7.59
N THR A 135 8.68 -0.22 7.65
CA THR A 135 8.64 0.61 8.86
C THR A 135 7.28 1.29 8.98
N VAL A 136 6.79 1.38 10.21
CA VAL A 136 5.67 2.28 10.51
C VAL A 136 6.26 3.68 10.58
N ALA A 137 5.58 4.69 10.03
CA ALA A 137 5.83 6.08 10.37
C ALA A 137 5.44 6.32 11.84
N VAL A 138 6.29 5.83 12.76
CA VAL A 138 6.08 5.89 14.22
C VAL A 138 6.10 7.35 14.67
N GLU A 139 6.97 8.13 14.04
CA GLU A 139 7.21 9.54 14.29
C GLU A 139 6.84 10.34 13.02
N ASP A 140 5.53 10.48 12.76
CA ASP A 140 5.03 11.46 11.80
C ASP A 140 4.58 12.70 12.58
N ASP A 141 5.22 13.83 12.29
CA ASP A 141 4.89 15.14 12.84
C ASP A 141 3.76 15.84 12.05
N PHE A 142 3.26 15.17 11.01
CA PHE A 142 2.29 15.69 10.06
C PHE A 142 2.76 16.95 9.34
N ASP A 143 4.08 17.09 9.15
CA ASP A 143 4.63 18.14 8.31
C ASP A 143 4.15 17.96 6.86
N ALA A 144 3.87 19.08 6.20
CA ALA A 144 3.47 19.13 4.81
C ALA A 144 4.59 18.59 3.92
N PHE A 145 5.86 18.86 4.24
CA PHE A 145 7.00 18.33 3.51
C PHE A 145 7.62 17.13 4.24
N THR A 146 7.95 16.06 3.52
CA THR A 146 8.65 14.90 4.07
C THR A 146 9.48 14.19 3.01
N TYR A 147 10.49 13.42 3.43
CA TYR A 147 11.22 12.51 2.56
C TYR A 147 10.76 11.09 2.82
N ALA A 148 10.14 10.46 1.82
CA ALA A 148 9.88 9.04 1.85
C ALA A 148 11.13 8.28 1.39
N SER A 149 11.32 7.08 1.95
CA SER A 149 12.39 6.18 1.57
C SER A 149 11.87 4.93 0.84
N TRP A 150 12.77 4.14 0.26
CA TRP A 150 12.43 2.91 -0.47
C TRP A 150 12.18 1.70 0.45
N ASP A 151 11.69 1.93 1.66
CA ASP A 151 11.52 0.94 2.72
C ASP A 151 10.07 0.49 2.92
N ARG A 152 9.15 0.93 2.07
CA ARG A 152 7.73 0.54 2.08
C ARG A 152 6.93 1.07 3.26
N GLU A 153 7.19 2.30 3.69
CA GLU A 153 6.44 2.99 4.74
C GLU A 153 4.94 3.14 4.48
N LEU A 154 4.15 3.16 5.57
CA LEU A 154 2.76 3.62 5.57
C LEU A 154 2.72 5.15 5.71
N LEU A 155 2.45 5.83 4.60
CA LEU A 155 2.37 7.28 4.55
C LEU A 155 0.98 7.76 4.96
N TYR A 156 0.93 8.62 5.99
CA TYR A 156 -0.29 9.28 6.40
C TYR A 156 -0.82 10.18 5.28
N SER A 157 -2.06 9.91 4.87
CA SER A 157 -2.76 10.72 3.87
C SER A 157 -3.55 11.87 4.48
N ARG A 158 -3.79 11.84 5.79
CA ARG A 158 -4.60 12.81 6.53
C ARG A 158 -4.00 13.04 7.90
N GLN A 159 -4.08 14.28 8.38
CA GLN A 159 -3.68 14.62 9.74
C GLN A 159 -4.54 13.90 10.78
N VAL A 160 -3.91 13.56 11.90
CA VAL A 160 -4.59 12.99 13.07
C VAL A 160 -4.66 14.05 14.17
N VAL A 161 -5.88 14.43 14.55
CA VAL A 161 -6.12 15.36 15.64
C VAL A 161 -6.03 14.61 16.97
N GLU A 162 -4.92 14.84 17.69
CA GLU A 162 -4.54 14.14 18.93
C GLU A 162 -5.62 14.13 20.03
N TYR A 163 -6.33 15.23 20.21
CA TYR A 163 -7.32 15.36 21.29
C TYR A 163 -8.76 15.03 20.86
N SER A 164 -8.97 14.59 19.62
CA SER A 164 -10.31 14.31 19.10
C SER A 164 -10.98 13.12 19.79
N GLY A 165 -12.31 13.16 19.89
CA GLY A 165 -13.11 12.02 20.35
C GLY A 165 -12.92 10.78 19.47
N ARG A 166 -12.61 10.98 18.19
CA ARG A 166 -12.32 9.91 17.23
C ARG A 166 -11.04 9.15 17.59
N LEU A 167 -9.95 9.85 17.91
CA LEU A 167 -8.71 9.18 18.33
C LEU A 167 -8.90 8.46 19.68
N LYS A 168 -9.56 9.11 20.66
CA LYS A 168 -9.86 8.49 21.96
C LYS A 168 -10.63 7.18 21.80
N TRP A 169 -11.63 7.16 20.91
CA TRP A 169 -12.39 5.95 20.64
C TRP A 169 -11.55 4.85 19.99
N TRP A 170 -10.69 5.19 19.01
CA TRP A 170 -9.80 4.21 18.40
C TRP A 170 -8.72 3.67 19.35
N ARG A 171 -8.20 4.50 20.25
CA ARG A 171 -7.29 4.04 21.32
C ARG A 171 -7.97 3.00 22.23
N LYS A 172 -9.23 3.22 22.62
CA LYS A 172 -10.02 2.21 23.33
C LYS A 172 -10.13 0.91 22.53
N LYS A 173 -10.41 0.99 21.23
CA LYS A 173 -10.51 -0.19 20.36
C LYS A 173 -9.17 -0.92 20.15
N ALA A 174 -8.05 -0.19 20.18
CA ALA A 174 -6.70 -0.76 20.20
C ALA A 174 -6.47 -1.60 21.45
N ILE A 175 -6.78 -1.06 22.63
CA ILE A 175 -6.67 -1.77 23.90
C ILE A 175 -7.55 -3.03 23.90
N GLU A 176 -8.77 -2.96 23.35
CA GLU A 176 -9.69 -4.09 23.20
C GLU A 176 -9.25 -5.13 22.16
N GLY A 177 -8.23 -4.86 21.32
CA GLY A 177 -7.81 -5.78 20.26
C GLY A 177 -8.80 -5.89 19.10
N THR A 178 -9.60 -4.85 18.86
CA THR A 178 -10.71 -4.84 17.88
C THR A 178 -10.53 -3.81 16.78
N LEU A 179 -9.30 -3.30 16.60
CA LEU A 179 -9.01 -2.37 15.50
C LEU A 179 -9.30 -3.01 14.14
N PRO A 180 -10.10 -2.34 13.28
CA PRO A 180 -10.16 -2.69 11.87
C PRO A 180 -8.79 -2.49 11.20
N PRO A 181 -8.49 -3.22 10.12
CA PRO A 181 -7.21 -3.14 9.44
C PRO A 181 -7.01 -1.85 8.67
N ILE A 182 -5.81 -1.27 8.71
CA ILE A 182 -5.46 -0.15 7.84
C ILE A 182 -5.63 -0.59 6.39
N PHE A 183 -6.25 0.24 5.57
CA PHE A 183 -6.35 0.01 4.14
C PHE A 183 -5.45 1.00 3.41
N ALA A 184 -4.49 0.49 2.65
CA ALA A 184 -3.50 1.32 1.97
C ALA A 184 -3.25 0.86 0.54
N TRP A 185 -2.97 1.81 -0.34
CA TRP A 185 -2.65 1.58 -1.75
C TRP A 185 -1.15 1.58 -1.94
N HIS A 186 -0.61 0.50 -2.51
CA HIS A 186 0.80 0.45 -2.90
C HIS A 186 1.05 1.29 -4.15
N ILE A 187 1.90 2.31 -4.01
CA ILE A 187 2.33 3.13 -5.13
C ILE A 187 3.84 2.93 -5.26
N PRO A 188 4.31 2.09 -6.21
CA PRO A 188 5.73 1.75 -6.33
C PRO A 188 6.64 2.97 -6.46
N SER A 189 6.18 4.04 -7.13
CA SER A 189 6.95 5.27 -7.29
C SER A 189 7.07 6.11 -6.01
N LEU A 190 6.31 5.80 -4.95
CA LEU A 190 6.46 6.41 -3.62
C LEU A 190 7.36 5.60 -2.69
N GLY A 191 7.90 4.48 -3.15
CA GLY A 191 8.64 3.57 -2.28
C GLY A 191 7.78 2.87 -1.21
N GLY A 192 6.49 3.20 -1.08
CA GLY A 192 5.61 2.67 -0.03
C GLY A 192 4.11 2.76 -0.29
N TYR A 193 3.34 2.92 0.80
CA TYR A 193 1.89 2.77 0.83
C TYR A 193 1.19 4.06 1.22
N TRP A 194 0.31 4.55 0.36
CA TRP A 194 -0.56 5.67 0.68
C TRP A 194 -1.78 5.18 1.45
N ILE A 195 -1.97 5.62 2.70
CA ILE A 195 -3.12 5.19 3.51
C ILE A 195 -4.41 5.72 2.91
N ILE A 196 -5.30 4.82 2.50
CA ILE A 196 -6.64 5.19 2.00
C ILE A 196 -7.58 5.39 3.19
N ASP A 197 -7.58 4.45 4.14
CA ASP A 197 -8.30 4.58 5.39
C ASP A 197 -7.54 3.93 6.55
N GLY A 198 -7.50 4.61 7.70
CA GLY A 198 -6.85 4.09 8.90
C GLY A 198 -5.85 5.01 9.59
N ASN A 199 -5.66 6.26 9.14
CA ASN A 199 -4.75 7.23 9.78
C ASN A 199 -4.92 7.27 11.31
N TYR A 200 -6.15 7.47 11.80
CA TYR A 200 -6.44 7.46 13.25
C TYR A 200 -6.21 6.11 13.94
N ARG A 201 -6.40 4.99 13.21
CA ARG A 201 -6.24 3.63 13.75
C ARG A 201 -4.76 3.29 13.88
N LEU A 202 -3.95 3.67 12.90
CA LEU A 202 -2.49 3.59 12.96
C LEU A 202 -1.96 4.38 14.14
N ARG A 203 -2.34 5.66 14.27
CA ARG A 203 -1.93 6.49 15.40
C ARG A 203 -2.35 5.92 16.75
N ALA A 204 -3.57 5.40 16.85
CA ALA A 204 -4.04 4.72 18.06
C ALA A 204 -3.20 3.48 18.41
N ALA A 205 -2.87 2.65 17.42
CA ALA A 205 -2.04 1.45 17.61
C ALA A 205 -0.63 1.81 18.09
N ILE A 206 -0.01 2.85 17.50
CA ILE A 206 1.31 3.36 17.91
C ILE A 206 1.26 3.85 19.37
N LEU A 207 0.31 4.71 19.72
CA LEU A 207 0.18 5.28 21.06
C LEU A 207 -0.07 4.22 22.14
N GLU A 208 -0.84 3.18 21.82
CA GLU A 208 -1.15 2.07 22.73
C GLU A 208 -0.16 0.90 22.65
N LYS A 209 0.87 1.01 21.79
CA LYS A 209 1.86 -0.06 21.53
C LYS A 209 1.18 -1.40 21.20
N LYS A 210 0.18 -1.35 20.33
CA LYS A 210 -0.60 -2.51 19.88
C LYS A 210 -0.29 -2.82 18.43
N GLU A 211 -0.39 -4.09 18.09
CA GLU A 211 -0.41 -4.52 16.69
C GLU A 211 -1.68 -4.02 16.00
N ILE A 212 -1.57 -3.75 14.71
CA ILE A 212 -2.69 -3.37 13.86
C ILE A 212 -2.64 -4.18 12.58
N PRO A 213 -3.75 -4.85 12.20
CA PRO A 213 -3.80 -5.56 10.94
C PRO A 213 -3.79 -4.57 9.78
N VAL A 214 -3.38 -5.02 8.60
CA VAL A 214 -3.39 -4.20 7.39
C VAL A 214 -3.96 -4.97 6.21
N VAL A 215 -4.58 -4.25 5.28
CA VAL A 215 -4.98 -4.72 3.96
C VAL A 215 -4.31 -3.82 2.94
N LEU A 216 -3.44 -4.41 2.14
CA LEU A 216 -2.64 -3.70 1.15
C LEU A 216 -3.20 -3.97 -0.24
N ALA A 217 -3.53 -2.90 -0.97
CA ALA A 217 -4.04 -2.98 -2.32
C ALA A 217 -2.91 -2.86 -3.34
N TYR A 218 -2.75 -3.89 -4.16
CA TYR A 218 -1.81 -3.95 -5.27
C TYR A 218 -2.59 -4.12 -6.56
N SER A 219 -2.32 -3.28 -7.54
CA SER A 219 -2.78 -3.51 -8.90
C SER A 219 -1.71 -4.23 -9.72
N GLY A 220 -2.11 -4.87 -10.80
CA GLY A 220 -1.19 -5.64 -11.62
C GLY A 220 -1.87 -6.60 -12.59
N GLU A 221 -1.05 -7.47 -13.15
CA GLU A 221 -1.47 -8.50 -14.08
C GLU A 221 -0.73 -9.81 -13.78
N TYR A 222 -1.34 -10.93 -14.14
CA TYR A 222 -0.62 -12.20 -14.13
C TYR A 222 0.27 -12.29 -15.37
N LYS A 223 1.54 -12.63 -15.14
CA LYS A 223 2.50 -12.95 -16.20
C LYS A 223 2.90 -14.40 -16.11
N GLU A 224 3.17 -14.99 -17.28
CA GLU A 224 3.78 -16.31 -17.35
C GLU A 224 5.11 -16.30 -16.60
N ALA A 225 5.35 -17.37 -15.83
CA ALA A 225 6.58 -17.50 -15.08
C ALA A 225 7.76 -17.69 -16.04
N ILE A 226 8.76 -16.82 -15.92
CA ILE A 226 10.01 -16.94 -16.68
C ILE A 226 10.91 -17.90 -15.93
N MET A 227 11.01 -19.13 -16.43
CA MET A 227 11.90 -20.13 -15.86
C MET A 227 13.36 -19.73 -16.08
N ASN A 228 14.18 -19.92 -15.04
CA ASN A 228 15.64 -19.76 -15.13
C ASN A 228 16.29 -21.15 -15.20
N PRO A 229 16.69 -21.63 -16.40
CA PRO A 229 17.26 -22.97 -16.56
C PRO A 229 18.54 -23.17 -15.76
N ASP A 230 19.33 -22.12 -15.53
CA ASP A 230 20.58 -22.20 -14.76
C ASP A 230 20.29 -22.42 -13.27
N TYR A 231 19.30 -21.70 -12.74
CA TYR A 231 18.82 -21.90 -11.38
C TYR A 231 18.27 -23.31 -11.18
N GLN A 232 17.41 -23.79 -12.09
CA GLN A 232 16.87 -25.15 -12.07
C GLN A 232 17.96 -26.22 -12.11
N ARG A 233 18.95 -26.07 -13.01
CA ARG A 233 20.12 -26.97 -13.07
C ARG A 233 20.92 -26.96 -11.77
N GLY A 234 21.12 -25.78 -11.17
CA GLY A 234 21.80 -25.63 -9.88
C GLY A 234 21.10 -26.39 -8.74
N ILE A 235 19.77 -26.26 -8.65
CA ILE A 235 18.96 -26.98 -7.66
C ILE A 235 19.06 -28.49 -7.88
N LEU A 236 18.84 -28.98 -9.10
CA LEU A 236 18.94 -30.42 -9.42
C LEU A 236 20.35 -30.97 -9.11
N HIS A 237 21.39 -30.24 -9.48
CA HIS A 237 22.78 -30.63 -9.19
C HIS A 237 23.07 -30.68 -7.68
N SER A 238 22.50 -29.77 -6.88
CA SER A 238 22.63 -29.80 -5.42
C SER A 238 21.95 -31.03 -4.82
N LEU A 239 20.78 -31.41 -5.33
CA LEU A 239 19.99 -32.54 -4.82
C LEU A 239 20.63 -33.90 -5.17
N ALA A 240 21.23 -34.00 -6.35
CA ALA A 240 21.97 -35.20 -6.76
C ALA A 240 23.11 -35.56 -5.77
N LYS A 241 23.73 -34.56 -5.13
CA LYS A 241 24.80 -34.79 -4.13
C LYS A 241 24.30 -35.48 -2.84
N SER A 242 23.01 -35.37 -2.56
CA SER A 242 22.32 -35.99 -1.42
C SER A 242 21.59 -37.29 -1.77
N GLU A 243 21.63 -37.71 -3.04
CA GLU A 243 20.96 -38.92 -3.50
C GLU A 243 21.54 -40.17 -2.80
N GLY A 244 20.66 -41.06 -2.33
CA GLY A 244 21.03 -42.27 -1.60
C GLY A 244 21.57 -42.06 -0.18
N LYS A 245 21.61 -40.81 0.32
CA LYS A 245 22.03 -40.50 1.70
C LYS A 245 20.80 -40.26 2.58
N PRO A 246 20.77 -40.78 3.82
CA PRO A 246 19.73 -40.43 4.78
C PRO A 246 19.84 -38.94 5.11
N VAL A 247 18.75 -38.20 4.87
CA VAL A 247 18.61 -36.79 5.22
C VAL A 247 17.58 -36.63 6.34
N SER A 248 17.75 -35.60 7.16
CA SER A 248 16.74 -35.31 8.20
C SER A 248 15.41 -34.92 7.57
N PRO A 249 14.27 -35.12 8.25
CA PRO A 249 12.96 -34.66 7.77
C PRO A 249 12.92 -33.16 7.43
N GLN A 250 13.63 -32.32 8.21
CA GLN A 250 13.72 -30.88 7.97
C GLN A 250 14.48 -30.58 6.67
N THR A 251 15.59 -31.27 6.44
CA THR A 251 16.37 -31.14 5.21
C THR A 251 15.56 -31.58 3.99
N ALA A 252 14.84 -32.70 4.09
CA ALA A 252 13.96 -33.18 3.02
C ALA A 252 12.84 -32.16 2.69
N ALA A 253 12.22 -31.57 3.71
CA ALA A 253 11.20 -30.54 3.51
C ALA A 253 11.77 -29.29 2.81
N SER A 254 12.94 -28.82 3.22
CA SER A 254 13.63 -27.68 2.58
C SER A 254 14.02 -27.98 1.13
N MET A 255 14.53 -29.19 0.85
CA MET A 255 14.84 -29.64 -0.51
C MET A 255 13.59 -29.67 -1.40
N ASN A 256 12.48 -30.21 -0.90
CA ASN A 256 11.20 -30.22 -1.62
C ASN A 256 10.68 -28.80 -1.88
N GLN A 257 10.85 -27.89 -0.93
CA GLN A 257 10.46 -26.49 -1.10
C GLN A 257 11.27 -25.79 -2.20
N HIS A 258 12.60 -25.99 -2.23
CA HIS A 258 13.44 -25.44 -3.30
C HIS A 258 13.12 -26.05 -4.67
N LEU A 259 12.80 -27.34 -4.73
CA LEU A 259 12.31 -27.98 -5.96
C LEU A 259 11.01 -27.34 -6.43
N ALA A 260 10.02 -27.24 -5.54
CA ALA A 260 8.73 -26.62 -5.85
C ALA A 260 8.94 -25.19 -6.38
N GLN A 261 9.75 -24.38 -5.70
CA GLN A 261 10.04 -22.99 -6.12
C GLN A 261 10.78 -22.90 -7.47
N ALA A 262 11.74 -23.78 -7.73
CA ALA A 262 12.53 -23.73 -8.97
C ALA A 262 11.75 -24.13 -10.22
N PHE A 263 10.71 -24.95 -10.03
CA PHE A 263 9.88 -25.48 -11.10
C PHE A 263 8.42 -24.99 -11.02
N ASP A 264 8.15 -23.96 -10.22
CA ASP A 264 6.82 -23.35 -10.16
C ASP A 264 6.58 -22.52 -11.43
N ASP A 265 5.86 -23.10 -12.38
CA ASP A 265 5.49 -22.49 -13.65
C ASP A 265 4.16 -21.72 -13.60
N ARG A 266 3.51 -21.68 -12.42
CA ARG A 266 2.26 -20.94 -12.26
C ARG A 266 2.49 -19.45 -12.55
N PRO A 267 1.54 -18.77 -13.21
CA PRO A 267 1.65 -17.34 -13.45
C PRO A 267 1.89 -16.55 -12.15
N TYR A 268 2.84 -15.62 -12.19
CA TYR A 268 3.12 -14.74 -11.06
C TYR A 268 2.40 -13.41 -11.24
N PHE A 269 1.97 -12.82 -10.13
CA PHE A 269 1.35 -11.50 -10.15
C PHE A 269 2.44 -10.43 -10.25
N GLN A 270 2.52 -9.75 -11.39
CA GLN A 270 3.39 -8.59 -11.54
C GLN A 270 2.64 -7.33 -11.11
N GLN A 271 3.09 -6.74 -9.99
CA GLN A 271 2.60 -5.46 -9.52
C GLN A 271 2.86 -4.37 -10.56
N LYS A 272 1.84 -3.56 -10.84
CA LYS A 272 1.89 -2.37 -11.67
C LYS A 272 1.00 -1.31 -11.05
N THR A 273 1.32 -0.04 -11.25
CA THR A 273 0.43 1.08 -10.92
C THR A 273 0.32 1.97 -12.14
N VAL A 274 -0.91 2.23 -12.59
CA VAL A 274 -1.16 3.12 -13.73
C VAL A 274 -1.12 4.56 -13.27
N ALA A 275 -0.37 5.39 -13.98
CA ALA A 275 -0.37 6.84 -13.87
C ALA A 275 -0.81 7.47 -15.19
N ARG A 276 -1.49 8.62 -15.12
CA ARG A 276 -1.81 9.43 -16.33
C ARG A 276 -0.74 10.49 -16.54
N VAL A 277 -0.22 10.58 -17.76
CA VAL A 277 0.71 11.64 -18.15
C VAL A 277 -0.07 12.94 -18.32
N LYS A 278 -0.11 13.78 -17.27
CA LYS A 278 -0.88 15.04 -17.25
C LYS A 278 -0.10 16.23 -16.69
N ILE A 279 1.08 16.02 -16.11
CA ILE A 279 1.93 17.11 -15.62
C ILE A 279 2.67 17.70 -16.83
N LYS A 280 2.34 18.94 -17.24
CA LYS A 280 2.78 19.47 -18.54
C LYS A 280 4.23 19.93 -18.57
N SER A 281 4.72 20.58 -17.51
CA SER A 281 6.08 21.13 -17.46
C SER A 281 6.66 21.14 -16.04
N ASN A 282 7.95 21.50 -15.91
CA ASN A 282 8.59 21.72 -14.61
C ASN A 282 7.98 22.95 -13.91
N GLU A 283 7.75 24.01 -14.68
CA GLU A 283 7.27 25.30 -14.22
C GLU A 283 5.83 25.21 -13.69
N GLU A 284 4.92 24.53 -14.41
CA GLU A 284 3.53 24.34 -13.95
C GLU A 284 3.49 23.55 -12.63
N TRP A 285 4.24 22.45 -12.54
CA TRP A 285 4.28 21.62 -11.34
C TRP A 285 4.87 22.39 -10.14
N LEU A 286 5.98 23.11 -10.37
CA LEU A 286 6.61 23.88 -9.32
C LEU A 286 5.74 25.05 -8.86
N SER A 287 5.05 25.73 -9.79
CA SER A 287 4.09 26.80 -9.45
C SER A 287 2.99 26.29 -8.54
N GLU A 288 2.39 25.12 -8.85
CA GLU A 288 1.36 24.51 -8.00
C GLU A 288 1.87 24.23 -6.57
N VAL A 289 3.08 23.68 -6.45
CA VAL A 289 3.70 23.39 -5.15
C VAL A 289 4.00 24.68 -4.39
N THR A 290 4.59 25.67 -5.06
CA THR A 290 4.89 26.99 -4.48
C THR A 290 3.63 27.67 -3.96
N GLU A 291 2.58 27.76 -4.79
CA GLU A 291 1.29 28.34 -4.42
C GLU A 291 0.67 27.61 -3.21
N TYR A 292 0.78 26.28 -3.16
CA TYR A 292 0.30 25.51 -2.02
C TYR A 292 1.06 25.84 -0.73
N LEU A 293 2.40 25.80 -0.77
CA LEU A 293 3.26 26.07 0.39
C LEU A 293 3.11 27.52 0.89
N GLU A 294 2.89 28.48 0.00
CA GLU A 294 2.56 29.86 0.35
C GLU A 294 1.18 29.96 1.02
N ARG A 295 0.17 29.27 0.47
CA ARG A 295 -1.20 29.29 1.00
C ARG A 295 -1.29 28.77 2.44
N ILE A 296 -0.49 27.77 2.79
CA ILE A 296 -0.44 27.22 4.16
C ILE A 296 0.56 27.97 5.06
N ASP A 297 1.17 29.05 4.56
CA ASP A 297 2.24 29.81 5.20
C ASP A 297 3.36 28.91 5.77
N TYR A 298 3.86 27.98 4.94
CA TYR A 298 4.84 27.01 5.39
C TYR A 298 6.18 27.70 5.72
N PRO A 299 6.74 27.55 6.95
CA PRO A 299 7.88 28.36 7.42
C PRO A 299 9.17 28.18 6.61
N GLU A 300 9.43 26.99 6.10
CA GLU A 300 10.67 26.65 5.38
C GLU A 300 10.48 26.60 3.85
N ARG A 301 9.35 27.13 3.33
CA ARG A 301 8.98 27.01 1.91
C ARG A 301 10.08 27.43 0.94
N GLU A 302 10.83 28.50 1.21
CA GLU A 302 11.89 29.00 0.32
C GLU A 302 13.01 27.97 0.14
N LYS A 303 13.43 27.32 1.24
CA LYS A 303 14.44 26.27 1.23
C LYS A 303 13.98 25.08 0.39
N TYR A 304 12.75 24.62 0.60
CA TYR A 304 12.23 23.43 -0.09
C TYR A 304 11.90 23.69 -1.56
N ILE A 305 11.35 24.85 -1.90
CA ILE A 305 11.13 25.26 -3.30
C ILE A 305 12.47 25.25 -4.03
N LYS A 306 13.53 25.80 -3.42
CA LYS A 306 14.87 25.77 -4.01
C LYS A 306 15.41 24.34 -4.19
N GLN A 307 15.24 23.47 -3.20
CA GLN A 307 15.64 22.07 -3.32
C GLN A 307 14.91 21.36 -4.47
N LEU A 308 13.59 21.55 -4.59
CA LEU A 308 12.82 20.99 -5.70
C LEU A 308 13.27 21.58 -7.05
N GLN A 309 13.59 22.87 -7.11
CA GLN A 309 14.14 23.51 -8.32
C GLN A 309 15.47 22.89 -8.75
N ASP A 310 16.38 22.63 -7.81
CA ASP A 310 17.71 22.08 -8.10
C ASP A 310 17.64 20.64 -8.65
N GLU A 311 16.59 19.88 -8.28
CA GLU A 311 16.33 18.51 -8.74
C GLU A 311 15.63 18.44 -10.13
N LEU A 312 14.94 19.48 -10.58
CA LEU A 312 14.11 19.49 -11.80
C LEU A 312 14.85 19.76 -13.12
#